data_AF-A0A3D3G178-F1
#
_entry.id   AF-A0A3D3G178-F1
#
_cell.length_a   1.000
_cell.length_b   1.000
_cell.length_c   1.000
_cell.angle_alpha   90.00
_cell.angle_beta   90.00
_cell.angle_gamma   90.00
#
_symmetry.space_group_name_H-M   'P 1'
#
loop_
_entity.id
_entity.type
_entity.pdbx_description
1 polymer ?
#
loop_
_entity_poly.entity_id
_entity_poly.type
_entity_poly.pdbx_seq_one_letter_code
_entity_poly.pdbx_strand_id
1 'polypeptide(L)'
;MEQQFRPFPPSDLIDQAEEEDAIRLAPAPELKEWVVNNWLTLGGELHNPEHDHIAELLHDNEEFLAFAWASSAAVAKKRMVLGQCEKVMFNVGGWKKARQEQQMRDWFGFVPQYLITIDATYCEQASDREFCRLIEHELYHIGVERDEDGEIIYSDMTGLPKHYLAGH
;
A
#
# COMPACT_ATOMS: atom_id res chain seq x y z
N MET A 1 -15.81 3.30 23.50
CA MET A 1 -14.75 3.43 22.48
C MET A 1 -14.02 2.11 22.51
N GLU A 2 -14.40 1.20 21.61
CA GLU A 2 -13.65 -0.03 21.41
C GLU A 2 -12.31 0.37 20.79
N GLN A 3 -11.20 -0.03 21.41
CA GLN A 3 -9.88 0.19 20.85
C GLN A 3 -9.82 -0.59 19.54
N GLN A 4 -9.88 0.09 18.40
CA GLN A 4 -9.68 -0.57 17.12
C GLN A 4 -8.19 -0.89 16.99
N PHE A 5 -7.85 -2.14 17.25
CA PHE A 5 -6.47 -2.63 17.20
C PHE A 5 -5.96 -2.53 15.77
N ARG A 6 -4.81 -1.86 15.57
CA ARG A 6 -4.11 -1.88 14.29
C ARG A 6 -3.72 -3.34 13.93
N PRO A 7 -3.66 -3.68 12.64
CA PRO A 7 -3.21 -4.99 12.20
C PRO A 7 -1.72 -5.17 12.48
N PHE A 8 -1.36 -6.38 12.91
CA PHE A 8 0.02 -6.79 13.13
C PHE A 8 0.45 -7.76 12.02
N PRO A 9 1.75 -7.78 11.67
CA PRO A 9 2.25 -8.77 10.73
C PRO A 9 2.08 -10.20 11.27
N PRO A 10 1.97 -11.22 10.38
CA PRO A 10 1.92 -12.61 10.80
C PRO A 10 3.19 -13.01 11.56
N SER A 11 3.07 -13.68 12.71
CA SER A 11 4.23 -14.09 13.52
C SER A 11 5.23 -14.95 12.74
N ASP A 12 4.73 -15.88 11.92
CA ASP A 12 5.56 -16.74 11.07
C ASP A 12 6.46 -15.92 10.12
N LEU A 13 6.03 -14.72 9.70
CA LEU A 13 6.82 -13.85 8.82
C LEU A 13 7.98 -13.19 9.59
N ILE A 14 7.76 -12.86 10.86
CA ILE A 14 8.77 -12.28 11.76
C ILE A 14 9.80 -13.33 12.15
N ASP A 15 9.35 -14.50 12.59
CA ASP A 15 10.24 -15.61 12.99
C ASP A 15 11.19 -16.00 11.84
N GLN A 16 10.68 -16.00 10.60
CA GLN A 16 11.49 -16.30 9.41
C GLN A 16 12.45 -15.18 9.02
N ALA A 17 12.18 -13.93 9.40
CA ALA A 17 13.10 -12.81 9.19
C ALA A 17 14.40 -13.01 9.99
N GLU A 18 14.31 -13.67 11.15
CA GLU A 18 15.46 -13.97 12.00
C GLU A 18 16.27 -15.18 11.47
N GLU A 19 15.62 -16.09 10.74
CA GLU A 19 16.24 -17.34 10.25
C GLU A 19 16.84 -17.23 8.83
N GLU A 20 16.37 -16.29 7.99
CA GLU A 20 16.73 -16.22 6.57
C GLU A 20 17.32 -14.87 6.13
N ASP A 21 18.38 -14.93 5.32
CA ASP A 21 19.01 -13.73 4.73
C ASP A 21 18.14 -13.04 3.65
N ALA A 22 17.13 -13.73 3.11
CA ALA A 22 16.30 -13.23 2.03
C ALA A 22 15.00 -12.60 2.56
N ILE A 23 14.66 -11.41 2.05
CA ILE A 23 13.38 -10.76 2.39
C ILE A 23 12.23 -11.64 1.90
N ARG A 24 11.33 -11.99 2.83
CA ARG A 24 10.05 -12.60 2.52
C ARG A 24 8.97 -11.54 2.43
N LEU A 25 8.03 -11.77 1.52
CA LEU A 25 6.89 -10.92 1.30
C LEU A 25 5.62 -11.76 1.49
N ALA A 26 4.60 -11.15 2.10
CA ALA A 26 3.30 -11.78 2.29
C ALA A 26 2.18 -10.76 2.00
N PRO A 27 1.03 -11.19 1.44
CA PRO A 27 -0.11 -10.30 1.28
C PRO A 27 -0.64 -9.85 2.64
N ALA A 28 -1.15 -8.63 2.72
CA ALA A 28 -1.67 -8.02 3.94
C ALA A 28 -3.13 -7.55 3.74
N PRO A 29 -4.10 -8.46 3.48
CA PRO A 29 -5.49 -8.08 3.25
C PRO A 29 -6.12 -7.41 4.48
N GLU A 30 -5.74 -7.81 5.70
CA GLU A 30 -6.19 -7.21 6.96
C GLU A 30 -5.69 -5.77 7.09
N LEU A 31 -4.48 -5.48 6.58
CA LEU A 31 -3.95 -4.12 6.51
C LEU A 31 -4.74 -3.26 5.54
N LYS A 32 -5.07 -3.79 4.35
CA LYS A 32 -5.93 -3.10 3.40
C LYS A 32 -7.29 -2.76 4.02
N GLU A 33 -7.95 -3.75 4.64
CA GLU A 33 -9.27 -3.56 5.26
C GLU A 33 -9.22 -2.49 6.36
N TRP A 34 -8.20 -2.53 7.23
CA TRP A 34 -8.03 -1.55 8.28
C TRP A 34 -7.78 -0.14 7.72
N VAL A 35 -6.95 0.01 6.69
CA VAL A 35 -6.71 1.31 6.03
C VAL A 35 -7.99 1.86 5.42
N VAL A 36 -8.76 1.02 4.72
CA VAL A 36 -10.03 1.44 4.10
C VAL A 36 -11.00 1.94 5.17
N ASN A 37 -11.15 1.21 6.27
CA ASN A 37 -12.08 1.55 7.34
C ASN A 37 -11.67 2.82 8.12
N ASN A 38 -10.37 3.11 8.21
CA ASN A 38 -9.87 4.20 9.06
C ASN A 38 -9.53 5.48 8.29
N TRP A 39 -8.87 5.40 7.12
CA TRP A 39 -8.48 6.58 6.33
C TRP A 39 -9.41 6.88 5.15
N LEU A 40 -9.97 5.84 4.53
CA LEU A 40 -10.66 5.97 3.22
C LEU A 40 -12.18 5.84 3.34
N THR A 41 -12.71 5.86 4.56
CA THR A 41 -14.16 5.85 4.83
C THR A 41 -14.55 7.12 5.57
N LEU A 42 -15.57 7.80 5.08
CA LEU A 42 -16.14 8.97 5.75
C LEU A 42 -16.57 8.63 7.18
N GLY A 43 -16.03 9.36 8.15
CA GLY A 43 -16.29 9.14 9.58
C GLY A 43 -15.39 8.08 10.22
N GLY A 44 -14.42 7.50 9.49
CA GLY A 44 -13.33 6.73 10.06
C GLY A 44 -12.49 7.57 11.03
N GLU A 45 -11.89 6.93 12.03
CA GLU A 45 -11.16 7.63 13.11
C GLU A 45 -9.98 8.45 12.57
N LEU A 46 -9.35 8.00 11.49
CA LEU A 46 -8.19 8.60 10.85
C LEU A 46 -8.53 9.18 9.47
N HIS A 47 -9.82 9.44 9.20
CA HIS A 47 -10.28 9.91 7.89
C HIS A 47 -9.55 11.21 7.51
N ASN A 48 -8.93 11.20 6.35
CA ASN A 48 -8.24 12.36 5.78
C ASN A 48 -8.83 12.65 4.39
N PRO A 49 -9.52 13.80 4.20
CA PRO A 49 -10.11 14.17 2.91
C PRO A 49 -9.12 14.26 1.75
N GLU A 50 -7.82 14.46 2.03
CA GLU A 50 -6.78 14.45 0.99
C GLU A 50 -6.59 13.08 0.34
N HIS A 51 -7.17 12.02 0.91
CA HIS A 51 -7.16 10.66 0.34
C HIS A 51 -8.50 10.24 -0.26
N ASP A 52 -9.51 11.12 -0.32
CA ASP A 52 -10.84 10.78 -0.84
C ASP A 52 -10.77 10.32 -2.31
N HIS A 53 -9.81 10.81 -3.11
CA HIS A 53 -9.60 10.33 -4.48
C HIS A 53 -9.17 8.86 -4.54
N ILE A 54 -8.46 8.36 -3.51
CA ILE A 54 -8.09 6.94 -3.39
C ILE A 54 -9.34 6.12 -3.06
N ALA A 55 -10.19 6.64 -2.16
CA ALA A 55 -11.46 5.99 -1.80
C ALA A 55 -12.39 5.86 -3.01
N GLU A 56 -12.52 6.92 -3.82
CA GLU A 56 -13.29 6.91 -5.07
C GLU A 56 -12.77 5.85 -6.05
N LEU A 57 -11.44 5.81 -6.26
CA LEU A 57 -10.81 4.82 -7.15
C LEU A 57 -10.99 3.38 -6.65
N LEU A 58 -10.95 3.16 -5.33
CA LEU A 58 -11.17 1.84 -4.73
C LEU A 58 -12.63 1.39 -4.78
N HIS A 59 -13.57 2.32 -4.64
CA HIS A 59 -14.99 2.04 -4.75
C HIS A 59 -15.35 1.50 -6.14
N ASP A 60 -14.76 2.10 -7.18
CA ASP A 60 -15.03 1.70 -8.57
C ASP A 60 -14.15 0.52 -9.03
N ASN A 61 -12.97 0.34 -8.42
CA ASN A 61 -12.08 -0.77 -8.72
C ASN A 61 -11.35 -1.27 -7.47
N GLU A 62 -11.82 -2.41 -6.93
CA GLU A 62 -11.20 -3.07 -5.77
C GLU A 62 -9.74 -3.50 -6.03
N GLU A 63 -9.35 -3.64 -7.30
CA GLU A 63 -7.98 -3.97 -7.72
C GLU A 63 -7.02 -2.77 -7.67
N PHE A 64 -7.52 -1.57 -7.37
CA PHE A 64 -6.73 -0.33 -7.42
C PHE A 64 -5.56 -0.33 -6.43
N LEU A 65 -5.78 -0.79 -5.20
CA LEU A 65 -4.78 -0.78 -4.14
C LEU A 65 -4.76 -2.12 -3.39
N ALA A 66 -3.55 -2.65 -3.18
CA ALA A 66 -3.27 -3.79 -2.32
C ALA A 66 -2.13 -3.48 -1.35
N PHE A 67 -2.02 -4.29 -0.30
CA PHE A 67 -1.00 -4.18 0.73
C PHE A 67 -0.24 -5.49 0.89
N ALA A 68 1.04 -5.37 1.27
CA ALA A 68 1.89 -6.49 1.62
C ALA A 68 2.76 -6.16 2.83
N TRP A 69 3.14 -7.20 3.56
CA TRP A 69 4.19 -7.16 4.57
C TRP A 69 5.52 -7.59 3.96
N ALA A 70 6.60 -6.93 4.37
CA ALA A 70 7.97 -7.40 4.16
C ALA A 70 8.57 -7.83 5.49
N SER A 71 9.25 -8.98 5.52
CA SER A 71 9.85 -9.52 6.74
C SER A 71 10.90 -8.57 7.35
N SER A 72 11.54 -7.73 6.54
CA SER A 72 12.44 -6.68 6.98
C SER A 72 12.50 -5.48 6.01
N ALA A 73 13.04 -4.35 6.48
CA ALA A 73 13.25 -3.15 5.69
C ALA A 73 14.07 -3.43 4.42
N ALA A 74 13.65 -2.82 3.30
CA ALA A 74 14.47 -2.77 2.10
C ALA A 74 15.60 -1.75 2.25
N VAL A 75 16.72 -1.97 1.55
CA VAL A 75 17.83 -1.00 1.47
C VAL A 75 17.84 -0.36 0.09
N ALA A 76 17.56 0.95 0.03
CA ALA A 76 17.61 1.74 -1.19
C ALA A 76 18.56 2.93 -1.03
N LYS A 77 19.54 3.07 -1.94
CA LYS A 77 20.53 4.16 -1.92
C LYS A 77 21.20 4.36 -0.54
N LYS A 78 21.53 3.26 0.15
CA LYS A 78 22.10 3.23 1.50
C LYS A 78 21.19 3.78 2.62
N ARG A 79 19.89 3.89 2.37
CA ARG A 79 18.87 4.23 3.37
C ARG A 79 17.94 3.05 3.56
N MET A 80 17.48 2.86 4.79
CA MET A 80 16.42 1.89 5.09
C MET A 80 15.09 2.46 4.63
N VAL A 81 14.28 1.60 4.03
CA VAL A 81 12.94 1.90 3.52
C VAL A 81 11.96 1.07 4.34
N LEU A 82 11.17 1.73 5.19
CA LEU A 82 10.23 1.09 6.12
C LEU A 82 8.85 0.86 5.48
N GLY A 83 8.55 1.60 4.42
CA GLY A 83 7.36 1.46 3.61
C GLY A 83 7.69 1.83 2.16
N GLN A 84 6.97 1.23 1.22
CA GLN A 84 7.09 1.56 -0.19
C GLN A 84 5.74 1.43 -0.88
N CYS A 85 5.22 2.55 -1.35
CA CYS A 85 4.17 2.61 -2.36
C CYS A 85 4.76 2.53 -3.77
N GLU A 86 4.23 1.64 -4.60
CA GLU A 86 4.58 1.56 -6.01
C GLU A 86 3.35 1.42 -6.91
N LYS A 87 3.43 2.00 -8.12
CA LYS A 87 2.54 1.67 -9.22
C LYS A 87 3.07 0.41 -9.89
N VAL A 88 2.32 -0.70 -9.83
CA VAL A 88 2.81 -2.02 -10.22
C VAL A 88 3.09 -2.04 -11.72
N MET A 89 4.36 -2.19 -12.07
CA MET A 89 4.82 -2.30 -13.46
C MET A 89 5.91 -3.37 -13.60
N PHE A 90 5.68 -4.32 -14.51
CA PHE A 90 6.66 -5.38 -14.81
C PHE A 90 7.53 -5.00 -15.99
N ASN A 91 8.68 -4.37 -15.72
CA ASN A 91 9.64 -3.90 -16.73
C ASN A 91 10.54 -5.02 -17.31
N VAL A 92 10.01 -6.25 -17.36
CA VAL A 92 10.67 -7.45 -17.88
C VAL A 92 9.71 -8.22 -18.78
N GLY A 93 10.24 -9.11 -19.63
CA GLY A 93 9.45 -9.93 -20.55
C GLY A 93 9.48 -11.43 -20.21
N GLY A 94 8.70 -12.20 -20.97
CA GLY A 94 8.72 -13.67 -20.94
C GLY A 94 8.42 -14.24 -19.55
N TRP A 95 9.15 -15.30 -19.18
CA TRP A 95 8.91 -16.01 -17.91
C TRP A 95 9.22 -15.19 -16.65
N LYS A 96 10.05 -14.14 -16.74
CA LYS A 96 10.29 -13.26 -15.60
C LYS A 96 9.04 -12.46 -15.25
N LYS A 97 8.38 -11.89 -16.26
CA LYS A 97 7.09 -11.21 -16.11
C LYS A 97 6.01 -12.17 -15.62
N ALA A 98 5.91 -13.34 -16.26
CA ALA A 98 4.89 -14.33 -15.89
C ALA A 98 4.96 -14.75 -14.42
N ARG A 99 6.18 -14.95 -13.86
CA ARG A 99 6.35 -15.28 -12.44
C ARG A 99 5.95 -14.13 -11.51
N GLN A 100 6.26 -12.88 -11.88
CA GLN A 100 5.88 -11.71 -11.08
C GLN A 100 4.36 -11.49 -11.10
N GLU A 101 3.72 -11.62 -12.26
CA GLU A 101 2.25 -11.56 -12.39
C GLU A 101 1.56 -12.70 -11.65
N GLN A 102 2.10 -13.92 -11.75
CA GLN A 102 1.58 -15.07 -11.02
C GLN A 102 1.64 -14.83 -9.51
N GLN A 103 2.75 -14.30 -8.98
CA GLN A 103 2.86 -13.99 -7.55
C GLN A 103 1.76 -13.05 -7.06
N MET A 104 1.48 -11.98 -7.82
CA MET A 104 0.41 -11.03 -7.47
C MET A 104 -0.97 -11.70 -7.51
N ARG A 105 -1.24 -12.51 -8.54
CA ARG A 105 -2.52 -13.23 -8.68
C ARG A 105 -2.73 -14.30 -7.60
N ASP A 106 -1.66 -15.01 -7.23
CA ASP A 106 -1.73 -16.01 -6.16
C ASP A 106 -1.99 -15.35 -4.80
N TRP A 107 -1.49 -14.12 -4.59
CA TRP A 107 -1.71 -13.35 -3.37
C TRP A 107 -3.06 -12.62 -3.31
N PHE A 108 -3.45 -11.96 -4.39
CA PHE A 108 -4.57 -11.01 -4.40
C PHE A 108 -5.75 -11.46 -5.29
N GLY A 109 -5.57 -12.50 -6.11
CA GLY A 109 -6.52 -12.89 -7.17
C GLY A 109 -6.36 -12.09 -8.46
N PHE A 110 -5.65 -10.95 -8.41
CA PHE A 110 -5.46 -10.02 -9.52
C PHE A 110 -4.05 -9.40 -9.47
N VAL A 111 -3.72 -8.55 -10.45
CA VAL A 111 -2.51 -7.72 -10.41
C VAL A 111 -2.94 -6.33 -9.97
N PRO A 112 -2.62 -5.88 -8.73
CA PRO A 112 -3.07 -4.59 -8.24
C PRO A 112 -2.47 -3.46 -9.06
N GLN A 113 -3.16 -2.31 -9.12
CA GLN A 113 -2.60 -1.14 -9.79
C GLN A 113 -1.53 -0.44 -8.94
N TYR A 114 -1.76 -0.37 -7.63
CA TYR A 114 -0.80 0.08 -6.62
C TYR A 114 -0.60 -0.99 -5.54
N LEU A 115 0.64 -1.14 -5.10
CA LEU A 115 1.02 -1.98 -3.99
C LEU A 115 1.75 -1.13 -2.95
N ILE A 116 1.27 -1.17 -1.71
CA ILE A 116 1.99 -0.61 -0.56
C ILE A 116 2.59 -1.78 0.23
N THR A 117 3.92 -1.81 0.34
CA THR A 117 4.63 -2.81 1.12
C THR A 117 5.19 -2.18 2.38
N ILE A 118 4.95 -2.78 3.54
CA ILE A 118 5.35 -2.26 4.86
C ILE A 118 6.30 -3.23 5.56
N ASP A 119 7.35 -2.71 6.19
CA ASP A 119 8.28 -3.48 7.04
C ASP A 119 7.57 -3.99 8.30
N ALA A 120 7.43 -5.30 8.38
CA ALA A 120 6.82 -6.04 9.47
C ALA A 120 7.61 -5.88 10.78
N THR A 121 8.95 -5.98 10.72
CA THR A 121 9.82 -5.90 11.91
C THR A 121 9.75 -4.51 12.54
N TYR A 122 9.74 -3.46 11.71
CA TYR A 122 9.52 -2.11 12.19
C TYR A 122 8.13 -1.95 12.84
N CYS A 123 7.07 -2.46 12.20
CA CYS A 123 5.71 -2.29 12.69
C CYS A 123 5.45 -3.00 14.03
N GLU A 124 6.12 -4.11 14.29
CA GLU A 124 6.04 -4.80 15.58
C GLU A 124 6.54 -3.92 16.74
N GLN A 125 7.58 -3.13 16.49
CA GLN A 125 8.25 -2.31 17.51
C GLN A 125 7.73 -0.86 17.55
N ALA A 126 7.09 -0.40 16.47
CA ALA A 126 6.56 0.95 16.34
C ALA A 126 5.40 1.22 17.31
N SER A 127 5.29 2.47 17.79
CA SER A 127 4.06 2.94 18.42
C SER A 127 2.93 3.09 17.40
N ASP A 128 1.67 3.10 17.85
CA ASP A 128 0.51 3.30 16.96
C ASP A 128 0.62 4.60 16.16
N ARG A 129 1.17 5.66 16.76
CA ARG A 129 1.40 6.94 16.08
C ARG A 129 2.42 6.83 14.95
N GLU A 130 3.52 6.12 15.18
CA GLU A 130 4.56 5.91 14.16
C GLU A 130 4.03 5.05 13.01
N PHE A 131 3.27 4.00 13.35
CA PHE A 131 2.60 3.15 12.38
C PHE A 131 1.60 3.95 11.52
N CYS A 132 0.69 4.70 12.13
CA CYS A 132 -0.28 5.52 11.41
C CYS A 132 0.41 6.52 10.48
N ARG A 133 1.48 7.17 10.97
CA ARG A 133 2.26 8.11 10.15
C ARG A 133 2.92 7.42 8.95
N LEU A 134 3.44 6.21 9.11
CA LEU A 134 4.04 5.45 8.01
C LEU A 134 2.97 5.11 6.96
N ILE A 135 1.82 4.59 7.38
CA ILE A 135 0.72 4.25 6.47
C ILE A 135 0.23 5.49 5.71
N GLU A 136 -0.03 6.59 6.41
CA GLU A 136 -0.46 7.84 5.79
C GLU A 136 0.59 8.38 4.81
N HIS A 137 1.88 8.30 5.18
CA HIS A 137 2.98 8.66 4.28
C HIS A 137 2.95 7.85 2.98
N GLU A 138 2.76 6.53 3.05
CA GLU A 138 2.68 5.70 1.84
C GLU A 138 1.42 6.00 1.02
N LEU A 139 0.29 6.34 1.64
CA LEU A 139 -0.92 6.76 0.93
C LEU A 139 -0.70 8.06 0.14
N TYR A 140 0.07 9.01 0.68
CA TYR A 140 0.41 10.26 -0.02
C TYR A 140 1.22 10.03 -1.31
N HIS A 141 1.85 8.87 -1.50
CA HIS A 141 2.48 8.54 -2.77
C HIS A 141 1.46 8.28 -3.89
N ILE A 142 0.19 8.03 -3.57
CA ILE A 142 -0.88 7.96 -4.55
C ILE A 142 -1.45 9.37 -4.75
N GLY A 143 -0.79 10.14 -5.62
CA GLY A 143 -1.21 11.50 -5.96
C GLY A 143 -2.33 11.54 -6.99
N VAL A 144 -3.03 12.68 -7.08
CA VAL A 144 -4.06 12.96 -8.07
C VAL A 144 -3.72 14.24 -8.85
N GLU A 145 -3.87 14.21 -10.18
CA GLU A 145 -3.67 15.39 -11.03
C GLU A 145 -4.75 16.43 -10.73
N ARG A 146 -4.32 17.69 -10.61
CA ARG A 146 -5.19 18.84 -10.39
C ARG A 146 -4.92 19.91 -11.45
N ASP A 147 -5.97 20.65 -11.81
CA ASP A 147 -5.85 21.78 -12.74
C ASP A 147 -5.34 23.06 -12.06
N GLU A 148 -5.35 24.19 -12.79
CA GLU A 148 -4.86 25.48 -12.30
C GLU A 148 -5.69 26.05 -11.14
N ASP A 149 -6.95 25.63 -11.03
CA ASP A 149 -7.87 26.04 -9.96
C ASP A 149 -7.82 25.08 -8.75
N GLY A 150 -7.09 23.97 -8.88
CA GLY A 150 -6.91 22.96 -7.83
C GLY A 150 -7.94 21.84 -7.87
N GLU A 151 -8.79 21.79 -8.90
CA GLU A 151 -9.82 20.76 -9.08
C GLU A 151 -9.22 19.47 -9.65
N ILE A 152 -9.77 18.32 -9.27
CA ILE A 152 -9.28 17.01 -9.73
C ILE A 152 -9.51 16.87 -11.23
N ILE A 153 -8.47 16.44 -11.95
CA ILE A 153 -8.56 16.11 -13.37
C ILE A 153 -9.04 14.67 -13.51
N TYR A 154 -10.18 14.49 -14.17
CA TYR A 154 -10.74 13.18 -14.49
C TYR A 154 -10.30 12.71 -15.88
N SER A 155 -10.22 11.40 -16.06
CA SER A 155 -9.92 10.78 -17.35
C SER A 155 -11.18 10.69 -18.21
N ASP A 156 -11.17 11.29 -19.41
CA ASP A 156 -12.30 11.23 -20.35
C ASP A 156 -12.70 9.80 -20.75
N MET A 157 -11.77 8.85 -20.66
CA MET A 157 -12.01 7.44 -21.02
C MET A 157 -12.66 6.64 -19.91
N THR A 158 -12.30 6.91 -18.66
CA THR A 158 -12.71 6.09 -17.51
C THR A 158 -13.68 6.81 -16.57
N GLY A 159 -13.76 8.13 -16.65
CA GLY A 159 -14.52 8.96 -15.70
C GLY A 159 -13.91 9.01 -14.30
N LEU A 160 -12.69 8.48 -14.11
CA LEU A 160 -12.02 8.37 -12.80
C LEU A 160 -10.92 9.43 -12.63
N PRO A 161 -10.56 9.79 -11.38
CA PRO A 161 -9.44 10.68 -11.10
C PRO A 161 -8.15 10.21 -11.75
N LYS A 162 -7.43 11.11 -12.43
CA LYS A 162 -6.09 10.81 -12.95
C LYS A 162 -5.10 10.79 -11.81
N HIS A 163 -4.56 9.61 -11.52
CA HIS A 163 -3.60 9.42 -10.43
C HIS A 163 -2.17 9.24 -10.96
N TYR A 164 -1.20 9.58 -10.11
CA TYR A 164 0.23 9.39 -10.37
C TYR A 164 0.95 8.87 -9.12
N LEU A 165 2.19 8.42 -9.28
CA LEU A 165 3.05 8.05 -8.16
C LEU A 165 3.88 9.29 -7.76
N ALA A 166 3.58 9.88 -6.60
CA ALA A 166 4.31 11.01 -6.05
C ALA A 166 5.66 10.56 -5.46
N GLY A 167 6.65 11.45 -5.44
CA GLY A 167 7.96 11.18 -4.84
C GLY A 167 7.96 11.21 -3.31
N HIS A 168 9.03 10.66 -2.73
CA HIS A 168 9.42 10.84 -1.32
C HIS A 168 10.03 12.21 -1.05
#